data_AF-A0A965TB74-F1
#
_entry.id   AF-A0A965TB74-F1
#
_cell.length_a   1.000
_cell.length_b   1.000
_cell.length_c   1.000
_cell.angle_alpha   90.00
_cell.angle_beta   90.00
_cell.angle_gamma   90.00
#
_symmetry.space_group_name_H-M   'P 1'
#
loop_
_entity.id
_entity.type
_entity.pdbx_description
1 polymer ?
#
loop_
_entity_poly.entity_id
_entity_poly.type
_entity_poly.pdbx_seq_one_letter_code
_entity_poly.pdbx_strand_id
1 'polypeptide(L)'
;YLIGESYGTTRVSGLSLELQNRHWMYLNGVILVSPTDLGIKREGPTSAALRVPYMAATAWYHKKLPADLQSKDLTAYLPEVEAFTVNELMPAIAQGGVLNADKKKEVIKKLARYIGIGETEVTRYSMTIPFDYFWKELLRDKGKTVGRLDSRYIGIDKLDAGDNPDYNAELTSWEHSFTPAINMYLRDELGYKTDLNYYIFGPTFPWDNTNNHTGDDLRQAMMQNPYLHLLVQSGYYDGACDYFNAKYNMWQMDPAGKIQDRMFWEGYRSGHMMYLRKEDLATSNDHLRAFIKKSIPKAGTPAKF
;
A
#
# COMPACT_ATOMS: atom_id res chain seq x y z
N TYR A 1 20.45 -8.96 -3.55
CA TYR A 1 19.17 -8.26 -3.64
C TYR A 1 18.10 -9.08 -2.95
N LEU A 2 17.16 -8.44 -2.28
CA LEU A 2 15.96 -9.10 -1.74
C LEU A 2 14.72 -8.40 -2.29
N ILE A 3 13.67 -9.17 -2.60
CA ILE A 3 12.36 -8.65 -2.97
C ILE A 3 11.30 -9.35 -2.14
N GLY A 4 10.35 -8.58 -1.62
CA GLY A 4 9.21 -9.11 -0.88
C GLY A 4 7.94 -8.33 -1.24
N GLU A 5 6.81 -9.03 -1.26
CA GLU A 5 5.47 -8.45 -1.45
C GLU A 5 4.64 -8.59 -0.19
N SER A 6 3.86 -7.57 0.19
CA SER A 6 2.95 -7.65 1.33
C SER A 6 3.71 -7.99 2.62
N TYR A 7 3.30 -8.97 3.42
CA TYR A 7 4.11 -9.49 4.54
C TYR A 7 5.52 -10.01 4.14
N GLY A 8 5.76 -10.26 2.85
CA GLY A 8 7.11 -10.43 2.30
C GLY A 8 8.00 -9.23 2.56
N THR A 9 7.46 -8.00 2.59
CA THR A 9 8.21 -6.78 2.91
C THR A 9 8.71 -6.78 4.34
N THR A 10 7.87 -7.16 5.31
CA THR A 10 8.29 -7.36 6.71
C THR A 10 9.48 -8.33 6.79
N ARG A 11 9.37 -9.47 6.09
CA ARG A 11 10.39 -10.53 6.09
C ARG A 11 11.72 -10.07 5.49
N VAL A 12 11.71 -9.45 4.30
CA VAL A 12 12.96 -9.03 3.64
C VAL A 12 13.59 -7.82 4.33
N SER A 13 12.79 -6.95 4.96
CA SER A 13 13.31 -5.83 5.75
C SER A 13 14.08 -6.33 6.97
N GLY A 14 13.52 -7.25 7.77
CA GLY A 14 14.24 -7.86 8.88
C GLY A 14 15.46 -8.70 8.43
N LEU A 15 15.29 -9.50 7.37
CA LEU A 15 16.37 -10.33 6.82
C LEU A 15 17.56 -9.49 6.33
N SER A 16 17.32 -8.26 5.86
CA SER A 16 18.40 -7.39 5.38
C SER A 16 19.44 -7.09 6.45
N LEU A 17 19.01 -6.82 7.69
CA LEU A 17 19.92 -6.56 8.81
C LEU A 17 20.58 -7.84 9.32
N GLU A 18 19.81 -8.93 9.40
CA GLU A 18 20.31 -10.22 9.87
C GLU A 18 21.44 -10.75 8.97
N LEU A 19 21.24 -10.73 7.65
CA LEU A 19 22.29 -11.10 6.68
C LEU A 19 23.54 -10.25 6.84
N GLN A 20 23.36 -8.94 7.05
CA GLN A 20 24.48 -8.01 7.20
C GLN A 20 25.26 -8.25 8.50
N ASN A 21 24.57 -8.33 9.64
CA ASN A 21 25.21 -8.32 10.96
C ASN A 21 25.62 -9.70 11.46
N ARG A 22 24.92 -10.77 11.07
CA ARG A 22 25.27 -12.14 11.48
C ARG A 22 26.10 -12.88 10.46
N HIS A 23 25.85 -12.61 9.18
CA HIS A 23 26.45 -13.37 8.09
C HIS A 23 27.45 -12.57 7.26
N TRP A 24 27.68 -11.28 7.57
CA TRP A 24 28.58 -10.40 6.82
C TRP A 24 28.24 -10.35 5.32
N MET A 25 26.96 -10.55 5.00
CA MET A 25 26.41 -10.53 3.65
C MET A 25 25.76 -9.17 3.41
N TYR A 26 26.42 -8.33 2.61
CA TYR A 26 25.97 -6.98 2.30
C TYR A 26 25.13 -6.96 1.03
N LEU A 27 23.95 -6.34 1.12
CA LEU A 27 23.00 -6.20 0.01
C LEU A 27 23.19 -4.87 -0.72
N ASN A 28 23.03 -4.86 -2.04
CA ASN A 28 22.95 -3.63 -2.83
C ASN A 28 21.53 -3.06 -2.90
N GLY A 29 20.50 -3.90 -2.70
CA GLY A 29 19.13 -3.46 -2.86
C GLY A 29 18.10 -4.34 -2.15
N VAL A 30 17.12 -3.68 -1.55
CA VAL A 30 15.87 -4.27 -1.07
C VAL A 30 14.72 -3.66 -1.87
N ILE A 31 13.81 -4.50 -2.36
CA ILE A 31 12.63 -4.11 -3.12
C ILE A 31 11.39 -4.51 -2.33
N LEU A 32 10.54 -3.55 -2.03
CA LEU A 32 9.30 -3.73 -1.28
C LEU A 32 8.12 -3.50 -2.21
N VAL A 33 7.35 -4.54 -2.49
CA VAL A 33 6.13 -4.47 -3.31
C VAL A 33 4.93 -4.41 -2.37
N SER A 34 4.15 -3.33 -2.43
CA SER A 34 3.00 -3.09 -1.55
C SER A 34 3.31 -3.38 -0.07
N PRO A 35 4.21 -2.59 0.56
CA PRO A 35 4.67 -2.88 1.90
C PRO A 35 3.61 -2.73 2.98
N THR A 36 3.69 -3.59 3.98
CA THR A 36 3.01 -3.44 5.27
C THR A 36 3.55 -2.22 6.04
N ASP A 37 3.11 -2.02 7.28
CA ASP A 37 3.64 -0.97 8.17
C ASP A 37 5.12 -1.15 8.56
N LEU A 38 5.70 -2.34 8.36
CA LEU A 38 7.06 -2.69 8.78
C LEU A 38 7.31 -2.46 10.29
N GLY A 39 6.27 -2.49 11.12
CA GLY A 39 6.37 -2.19 12.56
C GLY A 39 6.45 -0.69 12.89
N ILE A 40 6.31 0.19 11.90
CA ILE A 40 6.26 1.64 12.11
C ILE A 40 4.88 2.00 12.66
N LYS A 41 4.86 2.40 13.94
CA LYS A 41 3.61 2.71 14.65
C LYS A 41 2.92 3.95 14.06
N ARG A 42 1.61 3.83 13.88
CA ARG A 42 0.70 4.91 13.46
C ARG A 42 -0.55 4.83 14.30
N GLU A 43 -0.86 5.88 15.03
CA GLU A 43 -2.01 5.91 15.94
C GLU A 43 -2.86 7.16 15.72
N GLY A 44 -4.12 7.08 16.16
CA GLY A 44 -5.05 8.20 16.18
C GLY A 44 -5.14 8.95 14.83
N PRO A 45 -4.94 10.29 14.81
CA PRO A 45 -5.09 11.12 13.62
C PRO A 45 -4.26 10.66 12.41
N THR A 46 -3.03 10.20 12.65
CA THR A 46 -2.13 9.74 11.58
C THR A 46 -2.70 8.51 10.90
N SER A 47 -3.09 7.49 11.68
CA SER A 47 -3.66 6.24 11.13
C SER A 47 -4.94 6.48 10.35
N ALA A 48 -5.77 7.44 10.76
CA ALA A 48 -7.01 7.78 10.07
C ALA A 48 -6.76 8.58 8.78
N ALA A 49 -5.95 9.64 8.84
CA ALA A 49 -5.75 10.55 7.72
C ALA A 49 -5.03 9.88 6.54
N LEU A 50 -4.00 9.05 6.81
CA LEU A 50 -3.16 8.46 5.76
C LEU A 50 -3.92 7.55 4.78
N ARG A 51 -5.15 7.13 5.10
CA ARG A 51 -6.02 6.31 4.25
C ARG A 51 -6.62 7.09 3.07
N VAL A 52 -6.71 8.42 3.22
CA VAL A 52 -7.49 9.28 2.32
C VAL A 52 -6.95 9.33 0.89
N PRO A 53 -5.63 9.39 0.64
CA PRO A 53 -5.14 9.40 -0.73
C PRO A 53 -5.48 8.11 -1.51
N TYR A 54 -5.52 6.94 -0.87
CA TYR A 54 -6.05 5.72 -1.48
C TYR A 54 -7.55 5.81 -1.80
N MET A 55 -8.35 6.33 -0.86
CA MET A 55 -9.79 6.51 -1.06
C MET A 55 -10.06 7.45 -2.23
N ALA A 56 -9.26 8.53 -2.36
CA ALA A 56 -9.30 9.47 -3.46
C ALA A 56 -8.93 8.82 -4.81
N ALA A 57 -7.87 8.01 -4.86
CA ALA A 57 -7.52 7.26 -6.05
C ALA A 57 -8.68 6.33 -6.49
N THR A 58 -9.25 5.62 -5.53
CA THR A 58 -10.38 4.71 -5.76
C THR A 58 -11.61 5.45 -6.29
N ALA A 59 -11.96 6.59 -5.67
CA ALA A 59 -13.07 7.43 -6.13
C ALA A 59 -12.85 7.99 -7.54
N TRP A 60 -11.61 8.39 -7.87
CA TRP A 60 -11.23 8.83 -9.22
C TRP A 60 -11.45 7.72 -10.26
N TYR A 61 -11.05 6.47 -9.94
CA TYR A 61 -11.23 5.32 -10.85
C TYR A 61 -12.70 5.05 -11.13
N HIS A 62 -13.54 5.11 -10.09
CA HIS A 62 -14.98 4.83 -10.17
C HIS A 62 -15.83 6.01 -10.64
N LYS A 63 -15.19 7.11 -11.05
CA LYS A 63 -15.86 8.32 -11.54
C LYS A 63 -16.81 8.94 -10.51
N LYS A 64 -16.39 8.93 -9.24
CA LYS A 64 -17.18 9.46 -8.11
C LYS A 64 -16.76 10.87 -7.69
N LEU A 65 -15.85 11.49 -8.43
CA LEU A 65 -15.38 12.84 -8.18
C LEU A 65 -16.16 13.88 -9.01
N PRO A 66 -16.24 15.14 -8.54
CA PRO A 66 -16.77 16.25 -9.34
C PRO A 66 -15.92 16.50 -10.60
N ALA A 67 -16.54 17.11 -11.63
CA ALA A 67 -15.98 17.20 -12.98
C ALA A 67 -14.58 17.83 -13.07
N ASP A 68 -14.30 18.86 -12.26
CA ASP A 68 -12.99 19.53 -12.25
C ASP A 68 -11.87 18.67 -11.66
N LEU A 69 -12.18 17.77 -10.72
CA LEU A 69 -11.22 16.79 -10.20
C LEU A 69 -11.14 15.57 -11.12
N GLN A 70 -12.28 15.13 -11.64
CA GLN A 70 -12.37 13.95 -12.51
C GLN A 70 -11.66 14.14 -13.85
N SER A 71 -11.55 15.38 -14.32
CA SER A 71 -10.83 15.75 -15.55
C SER A 71 -9.30 15.77 -15.38
N LYS A 72 -8.80 15.81 -14.15
CA LYS A 72 -7.35 15.71 -13.88
C LYS A 72 -6.87 14.28 -14.09
N ASP A 73 -5.64 14.14 -14.55
CA ASP A 73 -4.96 12.86 -14.49
C ASP A 73 -4.75 12.42 -13.03
N LEU A 74 -4.85 11.11 -12.76
CA LEU A 74 -4.70 10.57 -11.40
C LEU A 74 -3.42 11.07 -10.71
N THR A 75 -2.27 11.05 -11.40
CA THR A 75 -0.99 11.42 -10.76
C THR A 75 -0.80 12.93 -10.63
N ALA A 76 -1.60 13.72 -11.34
CA ALA A 76 -1.70 15.17 -11.14
C ALA A 76 -2.69 15.55 -10.02
N TYR A 77 -3.68 14.70 -9.76
CA TYR A 77 -4.69 14.89 -8.72
C TYR A 77 -4.20 14.50 -7.33
N LEU A 78 -3.53 13.35 -7.19
CA LEU A 78 -3.14 12.81 -5.89
C LEU A 78 -2.24 13.74 -5.05
N PRO A 79 -1.25 14.48 -5.60
CA PRO A 79 -0.44 15.40 -4.82
C PRO A 79 -1.23 16.47 -4.05
N GLU A 80 -2.35 16.94 -4.62
CA GLU A 80 -3.27 17.87 -3.94
C GLU A 80 -3.92 17.22 -2.71
N VAL A 81 -4.33 15.95 -2.84
CA VAL A 81 -4.95 15.17 -1.76
C VAL A 81 -3.92 14.81 -0.69
N GLU A 82 -2.69 14.45 -1.09
CA GLU A 82 -1.58 14.17 -0.18
C GLU A 82 -1.27 15.40 0.69
N ALA A 83 -1.19 16.59 0.07
CA ALA A 83 -0.98 17.84 0.79
C ALA A 83 -2.14 18.17 1.76
N PHE A 84 -3.40 18.01 1.33
CA PHE A 84 -4.56 18.16 2.20
C PHE A 84 -4.53 17.19 3.38
N THR A 85 -4.15 15.93 3.12
CA THR A 85 -4.09 14.86 4.13
C THR A 85 -3.13 15.22 5.26
N VAL A 86 -1.92 15.66 4.93
CA VAL A 86 -0.88 15.98 5.90
C VAL A 86 -1.12 17.34 6.59
N ASN A 87 -1.49 18.36 5.82
CA ASN A 87 -1.46 19.75 6.30
C ASN A 87 -2.80 20.25 6.86
N GLU A 88 -3.94 19.65 6.47
CA GLU A 88 -5.26 20.10 6.89
C GLU A 88 -6.06 19.04 7.63
N LEU A 89 -6.17 17.83 7.05
CA LEU A 89 -7.01 16.77 7.60
C LEU A 89 -6.44 16.18 8.89
N MET A 90 -5.16 15.80 8.90
CA MET A 90 -4.54 15.20 10.08
C MET A 90 -4.56 16.16 11.29
N PRO A 91 -4.24 17.47 11.16
CA PRO A 91 -4.44 18.44 12.24
C PRO A 91 -5.91 18.59 12.67
N ALA A 92 -6.85 18.60 11.72
CA ALA A 92 -8.28 18.70 12.03
C ALA A 92 -8.79 17.51 12.87
N ILE A 93 -8.37 16.29 12.52
CA ILE A 93 -8.68 15.08 13.31
C ILE A 93 -8.01 15.17 14.69
N ALA A 94 -6.76 15.65 14.77
CA ALA A 94 -6.05 15.81 16.03
C ALA A 94 -6.71 16.82 16.98
N GLN A 95 -7.28 17.91 16.45
CA GLN A 95 -8.04 18.89 17.22
C GLN A 95 -9.41 18.37 17.65
N GLY A 96 -10.00 17.42 16.91
CA GLY A 96 -11.24 16.75 17.30
C GLY A 96 -12.37 17.73 17.65
N GLY A 97 -12.88 17.66 18.88
CA GLY A 97 -14.00 18.47 19.35
C GLY A 97 -13.70 19.96 19.55
N VAL A 98 -12.44 20.36 19.68
CA VAL A 98 -12.06 21.78 19.88
C VAL A 98 -11.86 22.53 18.56
N LEU A 99 -11.88 21.83 17.42
CA LEU A 99 -11.82 22.44 16.10
C LEU A 99 -13.02 23.39 15.91
N ASN A 100 -12.75 24.62 15.47
CA ASN A 100 -13.78 25.60 15.15
C ASN A 100 -14.82 25.02 14.18
N ALA A 101 -16.10 25.28 14.43
CA ALA A 101 -17.21 24.67 13.69
C ALA A 101 -17.19 24.98 12.17
N ASP A 102 -16.78 26.19 11.77
CA ASP A 102 -16.70 26.57 10.37
C ASP A 102 -15.51 25.89 9.69
N LYS A 103 -14.36 25.81 10.37
CA LYS A 103 -13.22 25.05 9.86
C LYS A 103 -13.53 23.56 9.75
N LYS A 104 -14.24 22.99 10.74
CA LYS A 104 -14.70 21.58 10.69
C LYS A 104 -15.58 21.32 9.46
N LYS A 105 -16.55 22.20 9.18
CA LYS A 105 -17.40 22.10 7.98
C LYS A 105 -16.58 22.19 6.69
N GLU A 106 -15.59 23.09 6.62
CA GLU A 106 -14.70 23.21 5.46
C GLU A 106 -13.93 21.91 5.20
N VAL A 107 -13.34 21.31 6.24
CA VAL A 107 -12.56 20.07 6.11
C VAL A 107 -13.46 18.89 5.74
N ILE A 108 -14.66 18.77 6.33
CA ILE A 108 -15.65 17.75 5.97
C ILE A 108 -16.01 17.86 4.48
N LYS A 109 -16.32 19.07 4.00
CA LYS A 109 -16.67 19.32 2.61
C LYS A 109 -15.52 18.97 1.66
N LYS A 110 -14.29 19.36 1.99
CA LYS A 110 -13.09 18.99 1.19
C LYS A 110 -12.86 17.48 1.18
N LEU A 111 -12.98 16.82 2.33
CA LEU A 111 -12.80 15.38 2.43
C LEU A 111 -13.84 14.62 1.59
N ALA A 112 -15.14 14.92 1.77
CA ALA A 112 -16.23 14.34 0.98
C ALA A 112 -15.99 14.51 -0.53
N ARG A 113 -15.57 15.72 -0.93
CA ARG A 113 -15.22 16.04 -2.32
C ARG A 113 -14.07 15.19 -2.87
N TYR A 114 -13.04 14.92 -2.08
CA TYR A 114 -11.88 14.14 -2.53
C TYR A 114 -12.10 12.63 -2.53
N ILE A 115 -12.95 12.09 -1.66
CA ILE A 115 -13.15 10.63 -1.58
C ILE A 115 -14.48 10.17 -2.19
N GLY A 116 -15.30 11.08 -2.72
CA GLY A 116 -16.50 10.73 -3.50
C GLY A 116 -17.63 10.11 -2.69
N ILE A 117 -17.68 10.33 -1.37
CA ILE A 117 -18.79 9.93 -0.48
C ILE A 117 -19.49 11.17 0.08
N GLY A 118 -20.71 11.02 0.59
CA GLY A 118 -21.53 12.14 1.07
C GLY A 118 -20.97 12.83 2.32
N GLU A 119 -21.15 14.16 2.42
CA GLU A 119 -20.78 14.97 3.61
C GLU A 119 -21.45 14.45 4.89
N THR A 120 -22.65 13.90 4.78
CA THR A 120 -23.37 13.28 5.90
C THR A 120 -22.59 12.13 6.50
N GLU A 121 -22.06 11.22 5.68
CA GLU A 121 -21.29 10.07 6.17
C GLU A 121 -19.92 10.51 6.71
N VAL A 122 -19.26 11.45 6.03
CA VAL A 122 -18.01 12.03 6.55
C VAL A 122 -18.22 12.68 7.92
N THR A 123 -19.36 13.34 8.12
CA THR A 123 -19.73 13.95 9.41
C THR A 123 -19.98 12.89 10.48
N ARG A 124 -20.74 11.82 10.15
CA ARG A 124 -21.05 10.72 11.09
C ARG A 124 -19.80 10.00 11.56
N TYR A 125 -18.84 9.78 10.66
CA TYR A 125 -17.54 9.20 10.99
C TYR A 125 -16.54 10.22 11.53
N SER A 126 -16.93 11.47 11.79
CA SER A 126 -16.04 12.53 12.31
C SER A 126 -14.72 12.66 11.54
N MET A 127 -14.79 12.58 10.20
CA MET A 127 -13.66 12.60 9.25
C MET A 127 -12.71 11.39 9.31
N THR A 128 -12.98 10.38 10.15
CA THR A 128 -12.18 9.15 10.28
C THR A 128 -12.90 7.96 9.66
N ILE A 129 -12.79 7.80 8.34
CA ILE A 129 -13.55 6.79 7.59
C ILE A 129 -12.83 5.43 7.70
N PRO A 130 -13.48 4.36 8.19
CA PRO A 130 -12.92 3.02 8.15
C PRO A 130 -12.79 2.50 6.71
N PHE A 131 -11.79 1.65 6.45
CA PHE A 131 -11.61 1.03 5.14
C PHE A 131 -12.81 0.18 4.73
N ASP A 132 -13.27 -0.71 5.62
CA ASP A 132 -14.41 -1.60 5.35
C ASP A 132 -15.66 -0.80 4.97
N TYR A 133 -15.92 0.29 5.71
CA TYR A 133 -17.05 1.17 5.40
C TYR A 133 -16.89 1.81 4.04
N PHE A 134 -15.72 2.35 3.72
CA PHE A 134 -15.48 2.98 2.41
C PHE A 134 -15.65 1.99 1.25
N TRP A 135 -15.15 0.76 1.40
CA TRP A 135 -15.28 -0.29 0.38
C TRP A 135 -16.74 -0.67 0.11
N LYS A 136 -17.58 -0.61 1.15
CA LYS A 136 -19.03 -0.81 1.06
C LYS A 136 -19.77 0.42 0.50
N GLU A 137 -19.34 1.62 0.88
CA GLU A 137 -20.07 2.88 0.67
C GLU A 137 -19.94 3.45 -0.75
N LEU A 138 -18.74 3.43 -1.33
CA LEU A 138 -18.44 4.22 -2.53
C LEU A 138 -19.40 3.98 -3.71
N LEU A 139 -19.83 2.73 -3.88
CA LEU A 139 -20.75 2.29 -4.94
C LEU A 139 -22.11 1.79 -4.41
N ARG A 140 -22.47 2.12 -3.15
CA ARG A 140 -23.69 1.64 -2.50
C ARG A 140 -24.95 2.00 -3.29
N ASP A 141 -24.97 3.17 -3.91
CA ASP A 141 -26.05 3.65 -4.80
C ASP A 141 -26.33 2.73 -6.00
N LYS A 142 -25.37 1.86 -6.34
CA LYS A 142 -25.47 0.87 -7.42
C LYS A 142 -25.63 -0.56 -6.90
N GLY A 143 -25.76 -0.74 -5.58
CA GLY A 143 -25.77 -2.06 -4.93
C GLY A 143 -24.48 -2.84 -5.17
N LYS A 144 -23.32 -2.16 -5.12
CA LYS A 144 -21.99 -2.73 -5.38
C LYS A 144 -20.99 -2.33 -4.30
N THR A 145 -19.93 -3.12 -4.18
CA THR A 145 -18.75 -2.85 -3.35
C THR A 145 -17.48 -2.80 -4.19
N VAL A 146 -16.39 -2.31 -3.60
CA VAL A 146 -15.05 -2.31 -4.22
C VAL A 146 -14.09 -3.23 -3.48
N GLY A 147 -13.09 -3.76 -4.18
CA GLY A 147 -12.09 -4.68 -3.63
C GLY A 147 -11.15 -4.06 -2.60
N ARG A 148 -10.57 -4.91 -1.74
CA ARG A 148 -9.61 -4.53 -0.70
C ARG A 148 -8.20 -4.42 -1.23
N LEU A 149 -7.71 -5.47 -1.89
CA LEU A 149 -6.36 -5.53 -2.47
C LEU A 149 -6.31 -4.85 -3.85
N ASP A 150 -7.44 -4.72 -4.53
CA ASP A 150 -7.54 -3.95 -5.76
C ASP A 150 -8.96 -3.38 -5.91
N SER A 151 -9.10 -2.11 -5.58
CA SER A 151 -10.40 -1.43 -5.54
C SER A 151 -11.06 -1.24 -6.90
N ARG A 152 -10.39 -1.62 -8.00
CA ARG A 152 -10.99 -1.64 -9.34
C ARG A 152 -11.97 -2.80 -9.52
N TYR A 153 -11.81 -3.87 -8.75
CA TYR A 153 -12.72 -5.02 -8.76
C TYR A 153 -14.02 -4.64 -8.05
N ILE A 154 -15.13 -5.13 -8.60
CA ILE A 154 -16.47 -4.80 -8.13
C ILE A 154 -17.10 -6.05 -7.54
N GLY A 155 -17.57 -5.94 -6.29
CA GLY A 155 -18.32 -6.98 -5.60
C GLY A 155 -19.82 -6.73 -5.59
N ILE A 156 -20.57 -7.75 -5.17
CA ILE A 156 -22.02 -7.73 -4.97
C ILE A 156 -22.30 -8.45 -3.66
N ASP A 157 -22.87 -7.74 -2.71
CA ASP A 157 -23.22 -8.30 -1.41
C ASP A 157 -24.67 -8.74 -1.38
N LYS A 158 -25.02 -9.53 -0.35
CA LYS A 158 -26.40 -9.92 -0.08
C LYS A 158 -27.28 -8.72 0.31
N LEU A 159 -26.71 -7.76 1.03
CA LEU A 159 -27.40 -6.55 1.50
C LEU A 159 -26.58 -5.31 1.16
N ASP A 160 -27.23 -4.27 0.65
CA ASP A 160 -26.59 -2.97 0.37
C ASP A 160 -26.28 -2.19 1.66
N ALA A 161 -26.94 -2.52 2.77
CA ALA A 161 -26.75 -1.89 4.08
C ALA A 161 -25.50 -2.42 4.82
N GLY A 162 -25.16 -1.80 5.96
CA GLY A 162 -24.03 -2.18 6.82
C GLY A 162 -22.72 -1.49 6.45
N ASP A 163 -21.66 -1.90 7.13
CA ASP A 163 -20.39 -1.17 7.20
C ASP A 163 -19.20 -1.97 6.66
N ASN A 164 -19.43 -3.15 6.08
CA ASN A 164 -18.38 -3.97 5.49
C ASN A 164 -18.92 -4.77 4.28
N PRO A 165 -18.06 -5.06 3.29
CA PRO A 165 -18.36 -6.01 2.23
C PRO A 165 -18.56 -7.44 2.77
N ASP A 166 -19.28 -8.28 2.04
CA ASP A 166 -19.44 -9.70 2.38
C ASP A 166 -18.16 -10.51 2.05
N TYR A 167 -17.45 -10.09 1.00
CA TYR A 167 -16.20 -10.68 0.53
C TYR A 167 -15.35 -9.67 -0.23
N ASN A 168 -14.08 -10.01 -0.42
CA ASN A 168 -13.15 -9.23 -1.24
C ASN A 168 -13.21 -9.72 -2.70
N ALA A 169 -13.75 -8.89 -3.60
CA ALA A 169 -14.06 -9.28 -4.97
C ALA A 169 -12.84 -9.72 -5.79
N GLU A 170 -11.70 -9.07 -5.58
CA GLU A 170 -10.45 -9.37 -6.27
C GLU A 170 -9.89 -10.74 -5.91
N LEU A 171 -9.98 -11.15 -4.62
CA LEU A 171 -9.48 -12.45 -4.17
C LEU A 171 -10.23 -13.59 -4.86
N THR A 172 -11.56 -13.48 -4.97
CA THR A 172 -12.37 -14.50 -5.64
C THR A 172 -11.94 -14.67 -7.10
N SER A 173 -11.64 -13.56 -7.79
CA SER A 173 -11.16 -13.59 -9.18
C SER A 173 -9.75 -14.18 -9.31
N TRP A 174 -8.84 -13.81 -8.41
CA TRP A 174 -7.44 -14.25 -8.44
C TRP A 174 -7.30 -15.72 -8.07
N GLU A 175 -7.95 -16.16 -6.99
CA GLU A 175 -7.91 -17.55 -6.54
C GLU A 175 -8.47 -18.49 -7.58
N HIS A 176 -9.56 -18.10 -8.27
CA HIS A 176 -10.11 -18.88 -9.37
C HIS A 176 -9.13 -19.02 -10.54
N SER A 177 -8.31 -17.99 -10.79
CA SER A 177 -7.34 -17.98 -11.89
C SER A 177 -6.04 -18.71 -11.54
N PHE A 178 -5.55 -18.59 -10.31
CA PHE A 178 -4.23 -19.11 -9.90
C PHE A 178 -4.28 -20.55 -9.41
N THR A 179 -5.34 -20.95 -8.69
CA THR A 179 -5.41 -22.28 -8.06
C THR A 179 -5.34 -23.43 -9.07
N PRO A 180 -6.08 -23.39 -10.20
CA PRO A 180 -5.95 -24.45 -11.20
C PRO A 180 -4.56 -24.47 -11.83
N ALA A 181 -4.02 -23.29 -12.17
CA ALA A 181 -2.75 -23.15 -12.87
C ALA A 181 -1.57 -23.74 -12.06
N ILE A 182 -1.48 -23.46 -10.76
CA ILE A 182 -0.41 -24.01 -9.93
C ILE A 182 -0.54 -25.52 -9.75
N ASN A 183 -1.77 -26.04 -9.61
CA ASN A 183 -1.99 -27.48 -9.49
C ASN A 183 -1.60 -28.23 -10.76
N MET A 184 -1.93 -27.68 -11.94
CA MET A 184 -1.50 -28.22 -13.22
C MET A 184 0.03 -28.17 -13.36
N TYR A 185 0.65 -27.02 -13.06
CA TYR A 185 2.10 -26.86 -13.15
C TYR A 185 2.86 -27.85 -12.27
N LEU A 186 2.45 -28.02 -11.00
CA LEU A 186 3.10 -28.97 -10.09
C LEU A 186 2.98 -30.41 -10.58
N ARG A 187 1.80 -30.82 -11.06
CA ARG A 187 1.52 -32.22 -11.40
C ARG A 187 2.03 -32.62 -12.78
N ASP A 188 1.82 -31.76 -13.76
CA ASP A 188 2.00 -32.10 -15.18
C ASP A 188 3.37 -31.64 -15.69
N GLU A 189 3.82 -30.44 -15.29
CA GLU A 189 5.11 -29.89 -15.73
C GLU A 189 6.26 -30.35 -14.84
N LEU A 190 6.10 -30.24 -13.51
CA LEU A 190 7.14 -30.68 -12.56
C LEU A 190 7.05 -32.18 -12.19
N GLY A 191 5.95 -32.86 -12.54
CA GLY A 191 5.74 -34.27 -12.22
C GLY A 191 5.52 -34.56 -10.73
N TYR A 192 5.34 -33.54 -9.89
CA TYR A 192 5.12 -33.69 -8.46
C TYR A 192 3.64 -34.04 -8.19
N LYS A 193 3.39 -35.33 -8.01
CA LYS A 193 2.06 -35.87 -7.71
C LYS A 193 1.96 -36.20 -6.22
N THR A 194 1.08 -35.48 -5.54
CA THR A 194 0.79 -35.67 -4.12
C THR A 194 -0.73 -35.71 -3.89
N ASP A 195 -1.14 -36.30 -2.78
CA ASP A 195 -2.48 -36.22 -2.20
C ASP A 195 -2.64 -35.04 -1.24
N LEU A 196 -1.54 -34.33 -0.93
CA LEU A 196 -1.57 -33.11 -0.12
C LEU A 196 -2.29 -31.98 -0.86
N ASN A 197 -3.09 -31.23 -0.11
CA ASN A 197 -3.75 -30.03 -0.60
C ASN A 197 -2.73 -28.89 -0.77
N TYR A 198 -2.75 -28.23 -1.92
CA TYR A 198 -2.02 -26.98 -2.11
C TYR A 198 -2.84 -25.82 -1.54
N TYR A 199 -2.36 -25.24 -0.44
CA TYR A 199 -2.98 -24.09 0.20
C TYR A 199 -2.47 -22.79 -0.43
N ILE A 200 -3.31 -22.11 -1.20
CA ILE A 200 -3.03 -20.75 -1.72
C ILE A 200 -2.86 -19.76 -0.55
N PHE A 201 -3.62 -20.00 0.53
CA PHE A 201 -3.49 -19.33 1.82
C PHE A 201 -3.47 -20.36 2.94
N GLY A 202 -2.50 -20.25 3.86
CA GLY A 202 -2.41 -21.11 5.04
C GLY A 202 -3.01 -20.43 6.29
N PRO A 203 -3.44 -21.21 7.30
CA PRO A 203 -3.88 -20.67 8.58
C PRO A 203 -2.66 -20.15 9.36
N THR A 204 -2.41 -18.85 9.29
CA THR A 204 -1.28 -18.22 9.99
C THR A 204 -1.65 -17.67 11.36
N PHE A 205 -2.93 -17.73 11.75
CA PHE A 205 -3.39 -17.21 13.04
C PHE A 205 -3.24 -18.25 14.17
N PRO A 206 -2.77 -17.85 15.37
CA PRO A 206 -2.27 -16.51 15.71
C PRO A 206 -0.83 -16.29 15.25
N TRP A 207 -0.60 -15.26 14.43
CA TRP A 207 0.75 -14.81 14.08
C TRP A 207 1.25 -13.85 15.16
N ASP A 208 2.44 -14.12 15.70
CA ASP A 208 3.07 -13.24 16.68
C ASP A 208 3.67 -12.01 15.99
N ASN A 209 3.08 -10.84 16.26
CA ASN A 209 3.56 -9.55 15.78
C ASN A 209 4.31 -8.75 16.86
N THR A 210 4.58 -9.36 18.02
CA THR A 210 5.38 -8.71 19.05
C THR A 210 6.79 -8.41 18.53
N ASN A 211 7.35 -7.28 18.95
CA ASN A 211 8.68 -6.82 18.54
C ASN A 211 8.89 -6.70 17.03
N ASN A 212 7.84 -6.45 16.24
CA ASN A 212 8.04 -6.10 14.84
C ASN A 212 8.71 -4.71 14.75
N HIS A 213 10.01 -4.70 14.49
CA HIS A 213 10.83 -3.51 14.23
C HIS A 213 11.53 -3.59 12.87
N THR A 214 10.97 -4.35 11.93
CA THR A 214 11.61 -4.67 10.64
C THR A 214 11.90 -3.43 9.78
N GLY A 215 11.11 -2.37 9.88
CA GLY A 215 11.39 -1.08 9.25
C GLY A 215 12.62 -0.39 9.84
N ASP A 216 12.81 -0.47 11.17
CA ASP A 216 14.03 0.01 11.82
C ASP A 216 15.23 -0.86 11.45
N ASP A 217 15.06 -2.18 11.32
CA ASP A 217 16.13 -3.09 10.89
C ASP A 217 16.64 -2.71 9.50
N LEU A 218 15.73 -2.50 8.56
CA LEU A 218 16.08 -2.08 7.20
C LEU A 218 16.74 -0.69 7.20
N ARG A 219 16.24 0.27 8.00
CA ARG A 219 16.91 1.56 8.19
C ARG A 219 18.34 1.37 8.69
N GLN A 220 18.55 0.55 9.73
CA GLN A 220 19.88 0.28 10.28
C GLN A 220 20.81 -0.32 9.23
N ALA A 221 20.33 -1.31 8.48
CA ALA A 221 21.09 -1.94 7.42
C ALA A 221 21.53 -0.88 6.38
N MET A 222 20.61 -0.01 5.95
CA MET A 222 20.90 1.08 5.02
C MET A 222 21.88 2.11 5.58
N MET A 223 21.79 2.46 6.86
CA MET A 223 22.68 3.42 7.50
C MET A 223 24.09 2.87 7.78
N GLN A 224 24.25 1.55 7.86
CA GLN A 224 25.55 0.89 8.03
C GLN A 224 26.22 0.57 6.68
N ASN A 225 25.42 0.38 5.63
CA ASN A 225 25.90 0.02 4.31
C ASN A 225 25.57 1.13 3.29
N PRO A 226 26.56 1.92 2.85
CA PRO A 226 26.35 3.03 1.92
C PRO A 226 25.88 2.56 0.53
N TYR A 227 25.99 1.27 0.20
CA TYR A 227 25.54 0.72 -1.08
C TYR A 227 24.13 0.14 -1.07
N LEU A 228 23.51 0.00 0.11
CA LEU A 228 22.15 -0.52 0.16
C LEU A 228 21.17 0.57 -0.24
N HIS A 229 20.43 0.33 -1.32
CA HIS A 229 19.32 1.16 -1.77
C HIS A 229 17.97 0.47 -1.51
N LEU A 230 16.90 1.26 -1.48
CA LEU A 230 15.53 0.79 -1.31
C LEU A 230 14.68 1.20 -2.51
N LEU A 231 13.92 0.26 -3.08
CA LEU A 231 12.85 0.54 -4.03
C LEU A 231 11.51 0.10 -3.41
N VAL A 232 10.54 1.00 -3.39
CA VAL A 232 9.15 0.70 -3.02
C VAL A 232 8.28 0.78 -4.27
N GLN A 233 7.50 -0.26 -4.53
CA GLN A 233 6.53 -0.31 -5.63
C GLN A 233 5.13 -0.42 -5.04
N SER A 234 4.21 0.47 -5.42
CA SER A 234 2.87 0.50 -4.84
C SER A 234 1.78 0.68 -5.89
N GLY A 235 0.68 -0.07 -5.75
CA GLY A 235 -0.54 0.17 -6.50
C GLY A 235 -1.35 1.33 -5.91
N TYR A 236 -1.85 2.25 -6.74
CA TYR A 236 -2.73 3.33 -6.28
C TYR A 236 -4.09 2.83 -5.75
N TYR A 237 -4.50 1.61 -6.15
CA TYR A 237 -5.80 1.00 -5.82
C TYR A 237 -5.67 -0.13 -4.80
N ASP A 238 -4.54 -0.23 -4.12
CA ASP A 238 -4.31 -1.18 -3.02
C ASP A 238 -4.81 -0.58 -1.70
N GLY A 239 -5.87 -1.15 -1.12
CA GLY A 239 -6.41 -0.73 0.16
C GLY A 239 -5.88 -1.51 1.36
N ALA A 240 -5.12 -2.58 1.14
CA ALA A 240 -4.53 -3.37 2.22
C ALA A 240 -3.14 -2.85 2.62
N CYS A 241 -2.35 -2.42 1.63
CA CYS A 241 -1.02 -1.86 1.78
C CYS A 241 -0.92 -0.58 0.96
N ASP A 242 -1.71 0.42 1.35
CA ASP A 242 -1.91 1.60 0.53
C ASP A 242 -0.64 2.41 0.30
N TYR A 243 -0.61 3.02 -0.88
CA TYR A 243 0.58 3.67 -1.42
C TYR A 243 1.07 4.84 -0.56
N PHE A 244 0.16 5.53 0.15
CA PHE A 244 0.53 6.70 0.93
C PHE A 244 1.11 6.30 2.28
N ASN A 245 0.59 5.24 2.90
CA ASN A 245 1.25 4.56 3.99
C ASN A 245 2.61 3.99 3.56
N ALA A 246 2.77 3.49 2.33
CA ALA A 246 4.09 3.07 1.83
C ALA A 246 5.09 4.24 1.74
N LYS A 247 4.66 5.41 1.23
CA LYS A 247 5.48 6.65 1.26
C LYS A 247 5.81 7.07 2.70
N TYR A 248 4.82 7.03 3.60
CA TYR A 248 5.00 7.39 5.00
C TYR A 248 6.02 6.49 5.71
N ASN A 249 6.08 5.19 5.39
CA ASN A 249 7.15 4.31 5.90
C ASN A 249 8.52 4.88 5.58
N MET A 250 8.77 5.30 4.33
CA MET A 250 10.06 5.85 3.91
C MET A 250 10.40 7.14 4.67
N TRP A 251 9.40 7.99 4.94
CA TRP A 251 9.60 9.21 5.73
C TRP A 251 9.99 8.91 7.18
N GLN A 252 9.34 7.92 7.81
CA GLN A 252 9.59 7.57 9.21
C GLN A 252 10.82 6.67 9.40
N MET A 253 11.24 5.95 8.37
CA MET A 253 12.52 5.24 8.38
C MET A 253 13.70 6.21 8.40
N ASP A 254 13.56 7.40 7.82
CA ASP A 254 14.64 8.39 7.79
C ASP A 254 14.12 9.79 8.12
N PRO A 255 13.74 10.02 9.39
CA PRO A 255 13.13 11.29 9.81
C PRO A 255 14.11 12.47 9.74
N ALA A 256 15.42 12.19 9.72
CA ALA A 256 16.47 13.20 9.58
C ALA A 256 16.85 13.47 8.11
N GLY A 257 16.28 12.74 7.16
CA GLY A 257 16.54 12.91 5.73
C GLY A 257 17.95 12.51 5.29
N LYS A 258 18.65 11.64 6.02
CA LYS A 258 20.06 11.28 5.79
C LYS A 258 20.29 10.29 4.65
N ILE A 259 19.26 9.53 4.27
CA ILE A 259 19.37 8.43 3.30
C ILE A 259 18.26 8.46 2.23
N GLN A 260 17.54 9.59 2.13
CA GLN A 260 16.46 9.79 1.15
C GLN A 260 16.92 9.61 -0.30
N ASP A 261 18.17 9.98 -0.61
CA ASP A 261 18.77 9.85 -1.94
C ASP A 261 18.94 8.39 -2.41
N ARG A 262 18.83 7.43 -1.46
CA ARG A 262 18.92 5.98 -1.68
C ARG A 262 17.56 5.27 -1.56
N MET A 263 16.48 6.01 -1.35
CA MET A 263 15.11 5.48 -1.25
C MET A 263 14.29 5.95 -2.46
N PHE A 264 13.72 5.00 -3.20
CA PHE A 264 12.93 5.26 -4.40
C PHE A 264 11.51 4.73 -4.22
N TRP A 265 10.52 5.48 -4.73
CA TRP A 265 9.12 5.07 -4.72
C TRP A 265 8.55 5.16 -6.13
N GLU A 266 7.84 4.12 -6.55
CA GLU A 266 7.18 4.03 -7.85
C GLU A 266 5.71 3.62 -7.70
N GLY A 267 4.82 4.35 -8.37
CA GLY A 267 3.37 4.16 -8.32
C GLY A 267 2.80 3.57 -9.60
N TYR A 268 1.82 2.67 -9.47
CA TYR A 268 1.21 1.96 -10.60
C TYR A 268 -0.32 2.05 -10.55
N ARG A 269 -0.96 2.11 -11.72
CA ARG A 269 -2.44 2.17 -11.84
C ARG A 269 -3.07 0.78 -11.67
N SER A 270 -2.71 0.12 -10.58
CA SER A 270 -3.18 -1.20 -10.19
C SER A 270 -3.35 -1.30 -8.67
N GLY A 271 -3.84 -2.45 -8.19
CA GLY A 271 -3.86 -2.78 -6.77
C GLY A 271 -2.56 -3.43 -6.29
N HIS A 272 -2.68 -4.32 -5.31
CA HIS A 272 -1.61 -4.98 -4.57
C HIS A 272 -0.59 -5.67 -5.46
N MET A 273 -1.07 -6.44 -6.44
CA MET A 273 -0.24 -7.13 -7.42
C MET A 273 -0.26 -6.35 -8.74
N MET A 274 0.53 -5.28 -8.84
CA MET A 274 0.55 -4.42 -10.02
C MET A 274 0.92 -5.16 -11.32
N TYR A 275 1.67 -6.26 -11.21
CA TYR A 275 2.05 -7.10 -12.34
C TYR A 275 0.89 -7.89 -12.97
N LEU A 276 -0.32 -7.88 -12.38
CA LEU A 276 -1.51 -8.46 -13.03
C LEU A 276 -2.04 -7.59 -14.17
N ARG A 277 -1.66 -6.31 -14.22
CA ARG A 277 -1.94 -5.45 -15.36
C ARG A 277 -0.72 -5.40 -16.26
N LYS A 278 -0.88 -5.77 -17.53
CA LYS A 278 0.24 -5.94 -18.49
C LYS A 278 1.10 -4.68 -18.64
N GLU A 279 0.50 -3.49 -18.68
CA GLU A 279 1.25 -2.24 -18.78
C GLU A 279 2.08 -1.96 -17.52
N ASP A 280 1.51 -2.24 -16.35
CA ASP A 280 2.19 -2.03 -15.07
C ASP A 280 3.24 -3.10 -14.81
N LEU A 281 3.07 -4.34 -15.30
CA LEU A 281 4.11 -5.38 -15.31
C LEU A 281 5.32 -4.95 -16.14
N ALA A 282 5.09 -4.42 -17.35
CA ALA A 282 6.19 -3.95 -18.20
C ALA A 282 6.96 -2.81 -17.51
N THR A 283 6.22 -1.81 -17.01
CA THR A 283 6.79 -0.63 -16.35
C THR A 283 7.50 -1.00 -15.05
N SER A 284 6.92 -1.85 -14.21
CA SER A 284 7.52 -2.26 -12.93
C SER A 284 8.80 -3.05 -13.13
N ASN A 285 8.88 -3.87 -14.18
CA ASN A 285 10.10 -4.55 -14.58
C ASN A 285 11.19 -3.58 -15.05
N ASP A 286 10.83 -2.54 -15.80
CA ASP A 286 11.79 -1.52 -16.23
C ASP A 286 12.32 -0.68 -15.07
N HIS A 287 11.45 -0.31 -14.12
CA HIS A 287 11.87 0.33 -12.88
C HIS A 287 12.81 -0.56 -12.05
N LEU A 288 12.52 -1.86 -11.94
CA LEU A 288 13.39 -2.81 -11.27
C LEU A 288 14.78 -2.91 -11.95
N ARG A 289 14.82 -2.96 -13.29
CA ARG A 289 16.09 -2.94 -14.05
C ARG A 289 16.87 -1.66 -13.82
N ALA A 290 16.19 -0.51 -13.85
CA ALA A 290 16.81 0.79 -13.61
C ALA A 290 17.38 0.88 -12.18
N PHE A 291 16.62 0.42 -11.19
CA PHE A 291 17.03 0.37 -9.80
C PHE A 291 18.25 -0.53 -9.58
N ILE A 292 18.26 -1.75 -10.16
CA ILE A 292 19.40 -2.66 -10.06
C ILE A 292 20.64 -2.00 -10.66
N LYS A 293 20.55 -1.44 -11.87
CA LYS A 293 21.68 -0.72 -12.49
C LYS A 293 22.18 0.46 -11.65
N LYS A 294 21.27 1.20 -11.00
CA LYS A 294 21.60 2.36 -10.16
C LYS A 294 22.24 1.98 -8.83
N SER A 295 21.88 0.82 -8.27
CA SER A 295 22.35 0.35 -6.95
C SER A 295 23.64 -0.48 -6.99
N ILE A 296 24.08 -0.92 -8.17
CA ILE A 296 25.38 -1.58 -8.33
C ILE A 296 26.47 -0.50 -8.30
N PRO A 297 27.38 -0.51 -7.30
CA PRO A 297 28.52 0.40 -7.30
C PRO A 297 29.47 0.06 -8.46
N LYS A 298 30.19 1.06 -8.97
CA LYS A 298 31.23 0.81 -9.99
C LYS A 298 32.30 -0.10 -9.40
N ALA A 299 32.88 -0.97 -10.23
CA ALA A 299 33.98 -1.85 -9.83
C ALA A 299 35.11 -1.05 -9.16
N GLY A 300 35.59 -1.54 -8.01
CA GLY A 300 36.65 -0.89 -7.23
C GLY A 300 36.21 0.33 -6.41
N THR A 301 34.92 0.65 -6.36
CA THR A 301 34.41 1.70 -5.46
C THR A 301 34.52 1.21 -4.01
N PRO A 302 35.18 1.97 -3.10
CA PRO A 302 35.26 1.61 -1.68
C PRO A 302 34.01 2.08 -0.93
N ALA A 303 33.55 1.27 0.05
CA ALA A 303 32.41 1.63 0.88
C ALA A 303 32.77 2.82 1.78
N LYS A 304 32.19 3.99 1.51
CA LYS A 304 32.44 5.24 2.26
C LYS A 304 31.13 6.03 2.40
N PHE A 305 31.00 6.74 3.52
CA PHE A 305 30.01 7.79 3.72
C PHE A 305 30.64 9.16 3.43
#